data_AF-A0A8D8J295-F1
#
_entry.id   AF-A0A8D8J295-F1
#
_cell.length_a   1.000
_cell.length_b   1.000
_cell.length_c   1.000
_cell.angle_alpha   90.00
_cell.angle_beta   90.00
_cell.angle_gamma   90.00
#
_symmetry.space_group_name_H-M   'P 1'
#
loop_
_entity.id
_entity.type
_entity.pdbx_description
1 polymer ?
#
loop_
_entity_poly.entity_id
_entity_poly.type
_entity_poly.pdbx_seq_one_letter_code
_entity_poly.pdbx_strand_id
1 'polypeptide(L)'
;RIRDTAGQKGTGKWTAIAALHHGVPVTLIGEAVFSRCLSALKEERAKASKQLAGPSTKPTVADRKAFLTHIRNALYCAKIVSYAQGFMLLREAANEYKWNLNYGGIALMWRGGCIIRSVFLGNIRDAFVRNPALSNLLLDNFFKDAIVKNQQSWREVVSQAVLW
;
A
#
# COMPACT_ATOMS: atom_id res chain seq x y z
N ARG A 1 -12.07 8.29 -24.05
CA ARG A 1 -10.66 8.37 -23.62
C ARG A 1 -10.61 9.04 -22.24
N ILE A 2 -9.80 8.55 -21.30
CA ILE A 2 -9.69 9.11 -19.93
C ILE A 2 -8.40 9.93 -19.83
N ARG A 3 -8.46 11.10 -19.20
CA ARG A 3 -7.27 11.93 -18.92
C ARG A 3 -6.53 11.37 -17.70
N ASP A 4 -5.21 11.23 -17.80
CA ASP A 4 -4.32 10.72 -16.76
C ASP A 4 -4.04 11.76 -15.66
N THR A 5 -5.09 12.34 -15.09
CA THR A 5 -5.06 13.36 -14.04
C THR A 5 -6.01 12.95 -12.92
N ALA A 6 -5.48 12.40 -11.83
CA ALA A 6 -6.28 11.92 -10.73
C ALA A 6 -6.71 13.08 -9.81
N GLY A 7 -8.01 13.24 -9.63
CA GLY A 7 -8.57 14.14 -8.61
C GLY A 7 -8.49 13.53 -7.20
N GLN A 8 -8.67 14.37 -6.17
CA GLN A 8 -8.81 13.94 -4.78
C GLN A 8 -9.70 14.90 -3.99
N LYS A 9 -10.37 14.38 -2.95
CA LYS A 9 -11.25 15.15 -2.05
C LYS A 9 -10.63 15.43 -0.67
N GLY A 10 -9.35 15.12 -0.47
CA GLY A 10 -8.59 15.47 0.74
C GLY A 10 -8.39 14.35 1.77
N THR A 11 -9.28 13.36 1.86
CA THR A 11 -9.19 12.31 2.91
C THR A 11 -7.86 11.53 2.92
N GLY A 12 -7.32 11.20 1.75
CA GLY A 12 -5.98 10.58 1.66
C GLY A 12 -4.86 11.49 2.16
N LYS A 13 -4.93 12.78 1.86
CA LYS A 13 -3.97 13.80 2.35
C LYS A 13 -4.04 13.91 3.87
N TRP A 14 -5.24 13.86 4.47
CA TRP A 14 -5.39 13.89 5.92
C TRP A 14 -4.73 12.70 6.60
N THR A 15 -4.82 11.49 6.04
CA THR A 15 -4.11 10.32 6.57
C THR A 15 -2.59 10.50 6.51
N ALA A 16 -2.05 11.04 5.41
CA ALA A 16 -0.61 11.31 5.30
C ALA A 16 -0.14 12.40 6.29
N ILE A 17 -0.94 13.45 6.51
CA ILE A 17 -0.64 14.48 7.50
C ILE A 17 -0.70 13.90 8.92
N ALA A 18 -1.70 13.09 9.24
CA ALA A 18 -1.81 12.44 10.54
C ALA A 18 -0.61 11.51 10.80
N ALA A 19 -0.16 10.77 9.78
CA ALA A 19 1.04 9.95 9.87
C ALA A 19 2.28 10.77 10.24
N LEU A 20 2.47 11.93 9.61
CA LEU A 20 3.56 12.86 9.94
C LEU A 20 3.42 13.43 11.35
N HIS A 21 2.21 13.81 11.76
CA HIS A 21 1.94 14.33 13.11
C HIS A 21 2.29 13.32 14.20
N HIS A 22 1.86 12.07 14.03
CA HIS A 22 2.09 10.99 14.99
C HIS A 22 3.47 10.32 14.84
N GLY A 23 4.33 10.76 13.91
CA GLY A 23 5.65 10.14 13.68
C GLY A 23 5.59 8.69 13.19
N VAL A 24 4.52 8.30 12.49
CA VAL A 24 4.31 6.91 12.02
C VAL A 24 4.61 6.79 10.51
N PRO A 25 5.40 5.79 10.07
CA PRO A 25 5.81 5.66 8.67
C PRO A 25 4.71 5.07 7.77
N VAL A 26 3.67 5.84 7.45
CA VAL A 26 2.61 5.45 6.50
C VAL A 26 2.99 5.80 5.06
N THR A 27 4.12 5.24 4.61
CA THR A 27 4.78 5.64 3.37
C THR A 27 3.95 5.36 2.13
N LEU A 28 3.28 4.20 2.04
CA LEU A 28 2.56 3.82 0.81
C LEU A 28 1.34 4.71 0.55
N ILE A 29 0.59 5.07 1.59
CA ILE A 29 -0.53 6.01 1.45
C ILE A 29 -0.01 7.42 1.11
N GLY A 30 1.12 7.82 1.69
CA GLY A 30 1.81 9.07 1.32
C GLY A 30 2.17 9.10 -0.17
N GLU A 31 2.86 8.07 -0.66
CA GLU A 31 3.21 7.96 -2.09
C GLU A 31 1.98 7.87 -3.01
N ALA A 32 0.89 7.26 -2.54
CA ALA A 32 -0.37 7.25 -3.28
C ALA A 32 -0.99 8.65 -3.41
N VAL A 33 -0.86 9.51 -2.39
CA VAL A 33 -1.27 10.92 -2.46
C VAL A 33 -0.35 11.70 -3.40
N PHE A 34 0.98 11.56 -3.25
CA PHE A 34 1.93 12.25 -4.11
C PHE A 34 1.83 11.85 -5.58
N SER A 35 1.58 10.57 -5.87
CA SER A 35 1.33 10.08 -7.23
C SER A 35 0.12 10.75 -7.89
N ARG A 36 -0.94 11.07 -7.11
CA ARG A 36 -2.09 11.84 -7.62
C ARG A 36 -1.69 13.29 -7.90
N CYS A 37 -0.96 13.93 -6.99
CA CYS A 37 -0.43 15.27 -7.19
C CYS A 37 0.44 15.35 -8.45
N LEU A 38 1.36 14.40 -8.64
CA LEU A 38 2.21 14.30 -9.83
C LEU A 38 1.38 14.10 -11.10
N SER A 39 0.33 13.28 -11.04
CA SER A 39 -0.56 13.07 -12.21
C SER A 39 -1.28 14.36 -12.62
N ALA A 40 -1.62 15.24 -11.67
CA ALA A 40 -2.32 16.51 -11.92
C ALA A 40 -1.43 17.54 -12.66
N LEU A 41 -0.10 17.46 -12.50
CA LEU A 41 0.90 18.29 -13.20
C LEU A 41 1.08 17.88 -14.67
N LYS A 42 -0.02 17.70 -15.41
CA LYS A 42 -0.02 17.12 -16.76
C LYS A 42 0.83 17.91 -17.75
N GLU A 43 0.72 19.23 -17.73
CA GLU A 43 1.45 20.10 -18.67
C GLU A 43 2.95 20.09 -18.36
N GLU A 44 3.33 20.12 -17.09
CA GLU A 44 4.72 20.02 -16.67
C GLU A 44 5.32 18.66 -17.06
N ARG A 45 4.60 17.55 -16.82
CA ARG A 45 5.05 16.21 -17.26
C ARG A 45 5.24 16.15 -18.78
N ALA A 46 4.34 16.75 -19.56
CA ALA A 46 4.43 16.77 -21.02
C ALA A 46 5.57 17.67 -21.55
N LYS A 47 5.91 18.74 -20.82
CA LYS A 47 7.11 19.56 -21.11
C LYS A 47 8.38 18.80 -20.76
N ALA A 48 8.44 18.19 -19.57
CA ALA A 48 9.58 17.43 -19.09
C ALA A 48 9.90 16.22 -19.99
N SER A 49 8.88 15.51 -20.49
CA SER A 49 9.08 14.34 -21.37
C SER A 49 9.74 14.68 -22.72
N LYS A 50 9.81 15.96 -23.10
CA LYS A 50 10.53 16.41 -24.31
C LYS A 50 12.00 16.71 -24.04
N GLN A 51 12.39 16.88 -22.77
CA GLN A 51 13.74 17.30 -22.35
C GLN A 51 14.49 16.18 -21.62
N LEU A 52 13.77 15.30 -20.91
CA LEU A 52 14.34 14.22 -20.13
C LEU A 52 14.27 12.91 -20.93
N ALA A 53 15.44 12.33 -21.20
CA ALA A 53 15.54 10.98 -21.74
C ALA A 53 15.46 9.94 -20.61
N GLY A 54 14.70 8.87 -20.85
CA GLY A 54 14.71 7.68 -20.01
C GLY A 54 15.65 6.60 -20.56
N PRO A 55 15.79 5.47 -19.85
CA PRO A 55 16.45 4.29 -20.39
C PRO A 55 15.87 3.89 -21.77
N SER A 56 16.74 3.46 -22.68
CA SER A 56 16.33 2.95 -24.00
C SER A 56 16.07 1.43 -24.00
N THR A 57 16.30 0.79 -22.86
CA THR A 57 16.06 -0.64 -22.64
C THR A 57 14.59 -0.94 -22.87
N LYS A 58 14.29 -1.91 -23.73
CA LYS A 58 12.92 -2.39 -23.87
C LYS A 58 12.66 -3.47 -22.82
N PRO A 59 11.56 -3.37 -22.03
CA PRO A 59 11.17 -4.43 -21.12
C PRO A 59 11.12 -5.76 -21.85
N THR A 60 11.92 -6.73 -21.39
CA THR A 60 11.94 -8.07 -21.97
C THR A 60 11.48 -9.06 -20.91
N VAL A 61 10.35 -9.70 -21.18
CA VAL A 61 9.73 -10.68 -20.27
C VAL A 61 9.79 -12.05 -20.94
N ALA A 62 10.75 -12.87 -20.52
CA ALA A 62 10.98 -14.19 -21.10
C ALA A 62 9.77 -15.13 -20.92
N ASP A 63 9.21 -15.18 -19.70
CA ASP A 63 7.97 -15.89 -19.42
C ASP A 63 6.92 -14.91 -18.84
N ARG A 64 5.96 -14.56 -19.69
CA ARG A 64 4.87 -13.65 -19.33
C ARG A 64 3.98 -14.22 -18.22
N LYS A 65 3.71 -15.52 -18.22
CA LYS A 65 2.81 -16.15 -17.23
C LYS A 65 3.49 -16.19 -15.85
N ALA A 66 4.77 -16.52 -15.83
CA ALA A 66 5.57 -16.40 -14.61
C ALA A 66 5.56 -14.95 -14.12
N PHE A 67 5.91 -13.98 -14.97
CA PHE A 67 6.00 -12.58 -14.55
C PHE A 67 4.67 -11.99 -14.03
N LEU A 68 3.53 -12.37 -14.61
CA LEU A 68 2.21 -12.02 -14.07
C LEU A 68 1.99 -12.57 -12.66
N THR A 69 2.51 -13.76 -12.37
CA THR A 69 2.49 -14.33 -11.02
C THR A 69 3.37 -13.51 -10.07
N HIS A 70 4.55 -13.06 -10.52
CA HIS A 70 5.40 -12.18 -9.73
C HIS A 70 4.71 -10.85 -9.41
N ILE A 71 4.06 -10.21 -10.39
CA ILE A 71 3.28 -8.97 -10.19
C ILE A 71 2.15 -9.18 -9.18
N ARG A 72 1.39 -10.28 -9.30
CA ARG A 72 0.30 -10.60 -8.36
C ARG A 72 0.82 -10.72 -6.92
N ASN A 73 1.93 -11.43 -6.74
CA ASN A 73 2.55 -11.65 -5.44
C ASN A 73 3.14 -10.34 -4.87
N ALA A 74 3.80 -9.54 -5.70
CA ALA A 74 4.34 -8.22 -5.34
C ALA A 74 3.23 -7.27 -4.87
N LEU A 75 2.12 -7.20 -5.60
CA LEU A 75 0.95 -6.41 -5.23
C LEU A 75 0.37 -6.87 -3.89
N TYR A 76 0.33 -8.18 -3.64
CA TYR A 76 -0.17 -8.72 -2.38
C TYR A 76 0.73 -8.33 -1.20
N CYS A 77 2.06 -8.43 -1.35
CA CYS A 77 3.01 -7.95 -0.34
C CYS A 77 2.86 -6.45 -0.07
N ALA A 78 2.81 -5.62 -1.12
CA ALA A 78 2.63 -4.18 -0.98
C ALA A 78 1.31 -3.83 -0.28
N LYS A 79 0.22 -4.57 -0.59
CA LYS A 79 -1.06 -4.43 0.12
C LYS A 79 -0.90 -4.76 1.61
N ILE A 80 -0.26 -5.88 1.97
CA ILE A 80 -0.03 -6.24 3.38
C ILE A 80 0.71 -5.12 4.12
N VAL A 81 1.79 -4.60 3.54
CA VAL A 81 2.57 -3.51 4.13
C VAL A 81 1.73 -2.23 4.29
N SER A 82 0.94 -1.87 3.29
CA SER A 82 0.05 -0.70 3.39
C SER A 82 -0.95 -0.81 4.54
N TYR A 83 -1.53 -1.99 4.74
CA TYR A 83 -2.44 -2.22 5.87
C TYR A 83 -1.70 -2.23 7.21
N ALA A 84 -0.52 -2.87 7.27
CA ALA A 84 0.32 -2.85 8.48
C ALA A 84 0.60 -1.42 8.94
N GLN A 85 1.00 -0.54 8.00
CA GLN A 85 1.21 0.88 8.26
C GLN A 85 -0.05 1.61 8.74
N GLY A 86 -1.21 1.34 8.13
CA GLY A 86 -2.48 1.94 8.56
C GLY A 86 -2.87 1.53 9.99
N PHE A 87 -2.69 0.27 10.35
CA PHE A 87 -2.95 -0.20 11.72
C PHE A 87 -1.91 0.31 12.73
N MET A 88 -0.66 0.51 12.33
CA MET A 88 0.34 1.21 13.17
C MET A 88 -0.11 2.63 13.50
N LEU A 89 -0.64 3.36 12.51
CA LEU A 89 -1.15 4.72 12.71
C LEU A 89 -2.36 4.75 13.64
N LEU A 90 -3.32 3.85 13.45
CA LEU A 90 -4.47 3.72 14.33
C LEU A 90 -4.05 3.44 15.78
N ARG A 91 -3.04 2.59 15.97
CA ARG A 91 -2.51 2.27 17.30
C ARG A 91 -1.82 3.46 17.96
N GLU A 92 -1.00 4.20 17.21
CA GLU A 92 -0.34 5.39 17.77
C GLU A 92 -1.36 6.46 18.14
N ALA A 93 -2.33 6.73 17.27
CA ALA A 93 -3.44 7.63 17.58
C ALA A 93 -4.24 7.17 18.80
N ALA A 94 -4.51 5.86 18.93
CA ALA A 94 -5.20 5.32 20.10
C ALA A 94 -4.44 5.57 21.40
N ASN A 95 -3.11 5.42 21.38
CA ASN A 95 -2.26 5.70 22.54
C ASN A 95 -2.30 7.19 22.91
N GLU A 96 -2.10 8.09 21.94
CA GLU A 96 -2.06 9.53 22.17
C GLU A 96 -3.40 10.08 22.67
N TYR A 97 -4.50 9.68 22.02
CA TYR A 97 -5.85 10.14 22.35
C TYR A 97 -6.54 9.31 23.45
N LYS A 98 -5.84 8.32 24.02
CA LYS A 98 -6.36 7.41 25.05
C LYS A 98 -7.65 6.69 24.63
N TRP A 99 -7.75 6.33 23.34
CA TRP A 99 -8.88 5.58 22.82
C TRP A 99 -8.67 4.08 22.99
N ASN A 100 -9.72 3.37 23.38
CA ASN A 100 -9.73 1.91 23.40
C ASN A 100 -10.26 1.37 22.06
N LEU A 101 -9.39 1.31 21.05
CA LEU A 101 -9.78 0.85 19.71
C LEU A 101 -9.80 -0.68 19.61
N ASN A 102 -10.90 -1.23 19.09
CA ASN A 102 -11.00 -2.63 18.74
C ASN A 102 -10.55 -2.87 17.29
N TYR A 103 -9.27 -3.18 17.07
CA TYR A 103 -8.70 -3.36 15.72
C TYR A 103 -9.35 -4.51 14.93
N GLY A 104 -9.68 -5.61 15.61
CA GLY A 104 -10.42 -6.73 14.99
C GLY A 104 -11.83 -6.30 14.55
N GLY A 105 -12.51 -5.50 15.37
CA GLY A 105 -13.80 -4.90 15.04
C GLY A 105 -13.73 -3.92 13.88
N ILE A 106 -12.71 -3.06 13.84
CA ILE A 106 -12.44 -2.15 12.70
C ILE A 106 -12.25 -2.95 11.41
N ALA A 107 -11.41 -3.98 11.43
CA ALA A 107 -11.18 -4.86 10.27
C ALA A 107 -12.45 -5.58 9.81
N LEU A 108 -13.27 -6.04 10.76
CA LEU A 108 -14.56 -6.68 10.47
C LEU A 108 -15.52 -5.71 9.78
N MET A 109 -15.63 -4.48 10.27
CA MET A 109 -16.49 -3.45 9.67
C MET A 109 -16.07 -3.12 8.24
N TRP A 110 -14.78 -3.13 7.94
CA TRP A 110 -14.30 -2.89 6.57
C TRP A 110 -14.56 -4.07 5.62
N ARG A 111 -14.94 -5.26 6.11
CA ARG A 111 -15.16 -6.44 5.27
C ARG A 111 -16.35 -6.30 4.32
N GLY A 112 -17.32 -5.43 4.62
CA GLY A 112 -18.52 -5.20 3.82
C GLY A 112 -18.85 -3.71 3.68
N GLY A 113 -19.64 -3.34 2.67
CA GLY A 113 -20.15 -1.98 2.45
C GLY A 113 -19.13 -0.94 1.97
N CYS A 114 -17.90 -0.96 2.46
CA CYS A 114 -16.87 0.01 2.10
C CYS A 114 -16.15 -0.31 0.77
N ILE A 115 -15.38 0.67 0.26
CA ILE A 115 -14.64 0.54 -1.01
C ILE A 115 -13.49 -0.48 -0.92
N ILE A 116 -12.83 -0.58 0.24
CA ILE A 116 -11.67 -1.45 0.44
C ILE A 116 -12.03 -2.90 0.80
N ARG A 117 -13.32 -3.23 0.80
CA ARG A 117 -13.84 -4.55 1.17
C ARG A 117 -13.14 -5.68 0.41
N SER A 118 -12.72 -6.71 1.13
CA SER A 118 -12.12 -7.90 0.55
C SER A 118 -12.03 -9.04 1.57
N VAL A 119 -11.88 -10.28 1.08
CA VAL A 119 -11.60 -11.46 1.93
C VAL A 119 -10.35 -11.27 2.80
N PHE A 120 -9.40 -10.45 2.33
CA PHE A 120 -8.18 -10.06 3.05
C PHE A 120 -8.44 -9.47 4.44
N LEU A 121 -9.53 -8.71 4.59
CA LEU A 121 -9.88 -8.09 5.88
C LEU A 121 -10.36 -9.11 6.91
N GLY A 122 -10.84 -10.28 6.46
CA GLY A 122 -11.08 -11.43 7.33
C GLY A 122 -9.80 -11.88 8.03
N ASN A 123 -8.70 -11.98 7.28
CA ASN A 123 -7.40 -12.37 7.84
C ASN A 123 -6.87 -11.35 8.85
N ILE A 124 -7.11 -10.05 8.63
CA ILE A 124 -6.74 -9.01 9.60
C ILE A 124 -7.57 -9.15 10.88
N ARG A 125 -8.89 -9.36 10.75
CA ARG A 125 -9.76 -9.65 11.90
C ARG A 125 -9.20 -10.84 12.68
N ASP A 126 -8.93 -11.95 11.99
CA ASP A 126 -8.44 -13.18 12.63
C ASP A 126 -7.09 -12.97 13.33
N ALA A 127 -6.20 -12.16 12.76
CA ALA A 127 -4.92 -11.80 13.40
C ALA A 127 -5.12 -11.06 14.73
N PHE A 128 -6.01 -10.06 14.77
CA PHE A 128 -6.32 -9.33 16.00
C PHE A 128 -7.22 -10.12 16.97
N VAL A 129 -7.99 -11.09 16.50
CA VAL A 129 -8.69 -12.06 17.38
C VAL A 129 -7.68 -12.97 18.07
N ARG A 130 -6.66 -13.46 17.34
CA ARG A 130 -5.58 -14.28 17.92
C ARG A 130 -4.72 -13.49 18.91
N ASN A 131 -4.39 -12.24 18.58
CA ASN A 131 -3.60 -11.36 19.43
C ASN A 131 -4.16 -9.93 19.40
N PRO A 132 -5.00 -9.53 20.36
CA PRO A 132 -5.54 -8.17 20.43
C PRO A 132 -4.48 -7.08 20.61
N ALA A 133 -3.32 -7.43 21.19
CA ALA A 133 -2.20 -6.53 21.44
C ALA A 133 -1.14 -6.58 20.32
N LEU A 134 -1.48 -7.11 19.14
CA LEU A 134 -0.56 -7.24 18.02
C LEU A 134 0.02 -5.88 17.61
N SER A 135 1.34 -5.74 17.72
CA SER A 135 2.04 -4.48 17.47
C SER A 135 2.18 -4.14 15.98
N ASN A 136 2.24 -5.16 15.13
CA ASN A 136 2.33 -5.01 13.68
C ASN A 136 1.74 -6.25 13.00
N LEU A 137 0.95 -6.05 11.93
CA LEU A 137 0.36 -7.15 11.17
C LEU A 137 1.40 -8.14 10.63
N LEU A 138 2.62 -7.68 10.33
CA LEU A 138 3.71 -8.52 9.84
C LEU A 138 4.20 -9.56 10.85
N LEU A 139 3.84 -9.44 12.14
CA LEU A 139 4.21 -10.38 13.19
C LEU A 139 3.19 -11.51 13.38
N ASP A 140 2.00 -11.41 12.77
CA ASP A 140 1.05 -12.51 12.73
C ASP A 140 1.50 -13.57 11.71
N ASN A 141 1.32 -14.86 12.06
CA ASN A 141 1.82 -15.97 11.26
C ASN A 141 1.31 -15.96 9.82
N PHE A 142 0.02 -15.65 9.58
CA PHE A 142 -0.53 -15.65 8.23
C PHE A 142 0.16 -14.60 7.34
N PHE A 143 0.34 -13.38 7.86
CA PHE A 143 0.97 -12.30 7.09
C PHE A 143 2.48 -12.48 6.96
N LYS A 144 3.15 -12.97 8.01
CA LYS A 144 4.56 -13.33 7.98
C LYS A 144 4.84 -14.37 6.88
N ASP A 145 4.08 -15.46 6.86
CA ASP A 145 4.23 -16.53 5.85
C ASP A 145 3.94 -16.01 4.44
N ALA A 146 2.92 -15.16 4.30
CA ALA A 146 2.62 -14.51 3.03
C ALA A 146 3.78 -13.64 2.52
N ILE A 147 4.43 -12.88 3.39
CA ILE A 147 5.59 -12.06 3.00
C ILE A 147 6.79 -12.94 2.67
N VAL A 148 7.14 -13.90 3.54
CA VAL A 148 8.29 -14.79 3.34
C VAL A 148 8.17 -15.54 2.01
N LYS A 149 6.99 -16.08 1.70
CA LYS A 149 6.74 -16.82 0.46
C LYS A 149 6.83 -15.97 -0.80
N ASN A 150 6.50 -14.68 -0.71
CA ASN A 150 6.29 -13.82 -1.88
C ASN A 150 7.36 -12.70 -2.02
N GLN A 151 8.26 -12.52 -1.06
CA GLN A 151 9.23 -11.43 -1.08
C GLN A 151 10.19 -11.50 -2.29
N GLN A 152 10.51 -12.69 -2.79
CA GLN A 152 11.34 -12.84 -3.99
C GLN A 152 10.62 -12.26 -5.21
N SER A 153 9.35 -12.63 -5.43
CA SER A 153 8.52 -12.03 -6.48
C SER A 153 8.41 -10.51 -6.35
N TRP A 154 8.32 -10.01 -5.11
CA TRP A 154 8.25 -8.57 -4.87
C TRP A 154 9.55 -7.87 -5.27
N ARG A 155 10.71 -8.40 -4.89
CA ARG A 155 12.03 -7.87 -5.25
C ARG A 155 12.26 -7.88 -6.75
N GLU A 156 11.88 -8.96 -7.43
CA GLU A 156 12.00 -9.06 -8.89
C GLU A 156 11.19 -7.99 -9.61
N VAL A 157 9.92 -7.80 -9.24
CA VAL A 157 9.07 -6.77 -9.87
C VAL A 157 9.65 -5.38 -9.67
N VAL A 158 10.12 -5.05 -8.46
CA VAL A 158 10.75 -3.75 -8.19
C VAL A 158 12.04 -3.59 -8.99
N SER A 159 12.89 -4.62 -9.03
CA SER A 159 14.17 -4.57 -9.75
C SER A 159 13.94 -4.36 -11.25
N GLN A 160 13.02 -5.11 -11.85
CA GLN A 160 12.69 -4.96 -13.27
C GLN A 160 12.05 -3.60 -13.56
N ALA A 161 11.22 -3.06 -12.67
CA ALA A 161 10.65 -1.72 -12.83
C ALA A 161 11.69 -0.58 -12.79
N VAL A 162 12.87 -0.82 -12.20
CA VAL A 162 13.99 0.14 -12.15
C VAL A 162 14.96 -0.06 -13.30
N LEU A 163 15.18 -1.32 -13.73
CA LEU A 163 16.15 -1.66 -14.76
C LEU A 163 15.63 -1.43 -16.20
N TRP A 164 14.32 -1.55 -16.41
CA TRP A 164 13.70 -1.35 -17.71
C TRP A 164 13.45 0.12 -18.04
#